data_AF-A0A9E9LWC2-F1
#
_entry.id   AF-A0A9E9LWC2-F1
#
_cell.length_a   1.000
_cell.length_b   1.000
_cell.length_c   1.000
_cell.angle_alpha   90.00
_cell.angle_beta   90.00
_cell.angle_gamma   90.00
#
_symmetry.space_group_name_H-M   'P 1'
#
loop_
_entity.id
_entity.type
_entity.pdbx_description
1 polymer ?
#
loop_
_entity_poly.entity_id
_entity_poly.type
_entity_poly.pdbx_seq_one_letter_code
_entity_poly.pdbx_strand_id
1 'polypeptide(L)' 'MKQILIAIDQLFNALFGGWADETLSSRAWRQQHRKTHWRILRIIIDSLFFWEADHCRQAYESELDRSQLPPEFRRVK' A
#
# COMPACT_ATOMS: atom_id res chain seq x y z
N MET A 1 -3.52 -1.26 -16.81
CA MET A 1 -2.71 -2.28 -16.10
C MET A 1 -2.54 -1.99 -14.61
N LYS A 2 -2.19 -0.75 -14.20
CA LYS A 2 -2.03 -0.38 -12.77
C LYS A 2 -3.17 -0.84 -11.84
N GLN A 3 -4.43 -0.65 -12.25
CA GLN A 3 -5.60 -1.06 -11.45
C GLN A 3 -5.67 -2.58 -11.20
N ILE A 4 -5.23 -3.41 -12.14
CA ILE A 4 -5.20 -4.87 -11.97
C ILE A 4 -4.17 -5.25 -10.91
N LEU A 5 -2.98 -4.64 -10.95
CA LEU A 5 -1.93 -4.88 -9.96
C LEU A 5 -2.36 -4.42 -8.56
N ILE A 6 -3.02 -3.27 -8.45
CA ILE A 6 -3.60 -2.78 -7.19
C ILE A 6 -4.65 -3.77 -6.66
N ALA A 7 -5.56 -4.24 -7.52
CA ALA A 7 -6.61 -5.17 -7.12
C ALA A 7 -6.03 -6.51 -6.62
N ILE A 8 -4.99 -7.03 -7.27
CA ILE A 8 -4.28 -8.24 -6.84
C ILE A 8 -3.62 -8.01 -5.47
N ASP A 9 -2.94 -6.88 -5.30
CA ASP A 9 -2.26 -6.53 -4.06
C ASP A 9 -3.26 -6.39 -2.88
N GLN A 10 -4.36 -5.65 -3.10
CA GLN A 10 -5.46 -5.51 -2.14
C GLN A 10 -6.13 -6.85 -1.81
N LEU A 11 -6.29 -7.74 -2.79
CA LEU A 11 -6.78 -9.10 -2.55
C LEU A 11 -5.85 -9.86 -1.59
N PHE A 12 -4.54 -9.87 -1.85
CA PHE A 12 -3.59 -10.51 -0.94
C PHE A 12 -3.61 -9.85 0.45
N ASN A 13 -3.63 -8.52 0.51
CA ASN A 13 -3.73 -7.82 1.79
C ASN A 13 -4.98 -8.25 2.59
N ALA A 14 -6.15 -8.31 1.93
CA ALA A 14 -7.41 -8.75 2.53
C ALA A 14 -7.37 -10.22 2.98
N LEU A 15 -6.79 -11.13 2.18
CA LEU A 15 -6.59 -12.53 2.56
C LEU A 15 -5.76 -12.67 3.84
N PHE A 16 -4.82 -11.75 4.08
CA PHE A 16 -4.02 -11.68 5.32
C PHE A 16 -4.59 -10.70 6.37
N GLY A 17 -5.92 -10.48 6.36
CA GLY A 17 -6.64 -9.71 7.37
C GLY A 17 -6.37 -8.20 7.33
N GLY A 18 -6.04 -7.67 6.15
CA GLY A 18 -5.96 -6.24 5.86
C GLY A 18 -7.29 -5.69 5.37
N TRP A 19 -7.34 -4.38 5.12
CA TRP A 19 -8.52 -3.75 4.54
C TRP A 19 -8.59 -3.99 3.04
N ALA A 20 -9.79 -4.21 2.50
CA ALA A 20 -10.01 -4.54 1.10
C ALA A 20 -9.66 -3.39 0.13
N ASP A 21 -9.56 -2.16 0.63
CA ASP A 21 -9.18 -0.97 -0.12
C ASP A 21 -7.75 -0.50 0.16
N GLU A 22 -6.94 -1.29 0.86
CA GLU A 22 -5.56 -0.96 1.24
C GLU A 22 -4.56 -1.93 0.61
N THR A 23 -3.48 -1.41 0.01
CA THR A 23 -2.35 -2.23 -0.44
C THR A 23 -1.47 -2.74 0.71
N LEU A 24 -0.80 -3.87 0.50
CA LEU A 24 0.14 -4.48 1.44
C LEU A 24 1.32 -3.56 1.76
N SER A 25 1.84 -2.83 0.76
CA SER A 25 2.92 -1.86 0.93
C SER A 25 2.48 -0.67 1.81
N SER A 26 1.27 -0.14 1.60
CA SER A 26 0.66 0.87 2.47
C SER A 26 0.47 0.35 3.91
N ARG A 27 -0.06 -0.87 4.06
CA ARG A 27 -0.23 -1.50 5.38
C ARG A 27 1.10 -1.70 6.10
N ALA A 28 2.13 -2.15 5.38
CA ALA A 28 3.47 -2.33 5.93
C ALA A 28 4.03 -1.01 6.47
N TRP A 29 3.88 0.09 5.72
CA TRP A 29 4.23 1.42 6.20
C TRP A 29 3.42 1.84 7.44
N ARG A 30 2.10 1.71 7.41
CA ARG A 30 1.21 2.12 8.53
C ARG A 30 1.47 1.33 9.81
N GLN A 31 1.87 0.07 9.70
CA GLN A 31 2.02 -0.85 10.82
C GLN A 31 3.48 -1.04 11.29
N GLN A 32 4.46 -0.45 10.61
CA GLN A 32 5.89 -0.65 10.87
C GLN A 32 6.32 -0.38 12.32
N HIS A 33 5.64 0.55 13.01
CA HIS A 33 5.93 0.90 14.41
C HIS A 33 5.13 0.07 15.42
N ARG A 34 4.16 -0.72 14.97
CA ARG A 34 3.31 -1.54 15.83
C ARG A 34 3.86 -2.95 16.03
N LYS A 35 4.43 -3.56 15.00
CA LYS A 35 5.03 -4.90 15.07
C LYS A 35 6.27 -5.00 14.18
N THR A 36 7.31 -5.67 14.68
CA THR A 36 8.61 -5.80 13.99
C THR A 36 8.51 -6.43 12.61
N HIS A 37 7.62 -7.42 12.41
CA HIS A 37 7.47 -8.08 11.12
C HIS A 37 6.97 -7.13 10.03
N TRP A 38 6.19 -6.09 10.36
CA TRP A 38 5.76 -5.08 9.40
C TRP A 38 6.91 -4.16 9.00
N ARG A 39 7.81 -3.84 9.93
CA ARG A 39 9.04 -3.11 9.62
C ARG A 39 9.95 -3.92 8.69
N ILE A 40 10.10 -5.21 8.95
CA ILE A 40 10.86 -6.12 8.09
C ILE A 40 10.21 -6.21 6.70
N LEU A 41 8.90 -6.40 6.64
CA LEU A 41 8.16 -6.47 5.37
C LEU A 41 8.30 -5.17 4.57
N ARG A 42 8.20 -4.00 5.22
CA ARG A 42 8.47 -2.69 4.58
C ARG A 42 9.86 -2.68 3.93
N ILE A 43 10.90 -3.05 4.67
CA ILE A 43 12.28 -3.07 4.15
C ILE A 43 12.42 -4.03 2.98
N ILE A 44 11.80 -5.22 3.04
CA ILE A 44 11.80 -6.19 1.94
C ILE A 44 11.14 -5.59 0.70
N ILE A 45 9.95 -4.99 0.85
CA ILE A 45 9.21 -4.40 -0.26
C ILE A 45 10.00 -3.23 -0.86
N ASP A 46 10.47 -2.29 -0.04
CA ASP A 46 11.28 -1.15 -0.50
C ASP A 46 12.58 -1.62 -1.21
N SER A 47 13.14 -2.77 -0.80
CA SER A 47 14.32 -3.36 -1.47
C SER A 47 13.97 -4.03 -2.81
N LEU A 48 12.79 -4.65 -2.92
CA LEU A 48 12.29 -5.22 -4.19
C LEU A 48 12.01 -4.11 -5.21
N PHE A 49 11.54 -2.95 -4.74
CA PHE A 49 11.30 -1.74 -5.54
C PHE A 49 12.42 -0.71 -5.37
N PHE A 50 13.68 -1.13 -5.36
CA PHE A 50 14.84 -0.25 -5.06
C PHE A 50 14.98 0.96 -6.01
N TRP A 51 14.35 0.95 -7.19
CA TRP A 51 14.31 2.06 -8.13
C TRP A 51 13.25 3.12 -7.79
N GLU A 52 12.36 2.85 -6.84
CA GLU A 52 11.36 3.78 -6.30
C GLU A 52 11.76 4.23 -4.90
N ALA A 53 12.03 5.53 -4.74
CA ALA A 53 12.42 6.07 -3.43
C ALA A 53 11.25 5.98 -2.43
N ASP A 54 11.42 5.26 -1.31
CA ASP A 54 10.38 5.08 -0.29
C ASP A 54 9.04 4.52 -0.84
N HIS A 55 9.09 3.46 -1.65
CA HIS A 55 7.92 2.82 -2.27
C HIS A 55 6.73 2.62 -1.31
N CYS A 56 6.95 2.04 -0.13
CA CYS A 56 5.90 1.79 0.85
C CYS A 56 5.27 3.08 1.39
N ARG A 57 6.06 4.16 1.53
CA ARG A 57 5.55 5.46 1.95
C ARG A 57 4.68 6.07 0.87
N GLN A 58 5.12 6.04 -0.38
CA GLN A 58 4.36 6.55 -1.51
C GLN A 58 3.03 5.80 -1.66
N ALA A 59 3.03 4.48 -1.45
CA ALA A 59 1.81 3.68 -1.43
C ALA A 59 0.85 4.16 -0.33
N TYR A 60 1.36 4.40 0.87
CA TYR A 60 0.55 4.94 1.97
C TYR A 60 -0.02 6.34 1.68
N GLU A 61 0.77 7.25 1.11
CA GLU A 61 0.32 8.58 0.71
C GLU A 61 -0.74 8.51 -0.40
N SER A 62 -0.56 7.61 -1.37
CA SER A 62 -1.53 7.32 -2.44
C SER A 62 -2.88 6.83 -1.89
N GLU A 63 -2.87 5.98 -0.86
CA GLU A 63 -4.09 5.52 -0.17
C GLU A 63 -4.82 6.66 0.53
N LEU A 64 -4.08 7.57 1.19
CA LEU A 64 -4.65 8.77 1.80
C LEU A 64 -5.32 9.68 0.76
N ASP A 65 -4.70 9.83 -0.40
CA ASP A 65 -5.22 10.61 -1.52
C ASP A 65 -6.28 9.87 -2.36
N ARG A 66 -6.55 8.60 -2.03
CA ARG A 66 -7.49 7.72 -2.75
C ARG A 66 -7.18 7.62 -4.24
N SER A 67 -5.90 7.64 -4.60
CA SER A 67 -5.47 7.74 -6.00
C SER A 67 -5.85 6.51 -6.83
N GLN A 68 -6.07 5.37 -6.17
CA GLN A 68 -6.56 4.13 -6.77
C GLN A 68 -8.04 4.22 -7.18
N LEU A 69 -8.84 5.06 -6.53
CA LEU A 69 -10.25 5.21 -6.87
C LEU A 69 -10.44 6.01 -8.17
N PRO A 70 -11.58 5.81 -8.86
CA PRO A 70 -12.06 6.73 -9.88
C PRO A 70 -12.04 8.19 -9.41
N PRO A 71 -11.70 9.17 -10.27
CA PRO A 71 -11.64 10.59 -9.90
C PRO A 71 -12.89 11.10 -9.20
N GLU A 72 -14.08 10.60 -9.55
CA GLU A 72 -15.39 10.97 -9.01
C GLU A 72 -15.55 10.59 -7.53
N PHE A 73 -14.76 9.62 -7.03
CA PHE A 73 -14.79 9.16 -5.64
C PHE A 73 -13.63 9.71 -4.79
N ARG A 74 -12.69 10.43 -5.40
CA ARG A 74 -11.64 11.14 -4.67
C ARG A 74 -12.29 12.36 -4.03
N ARG A 75 -12.12 12.54 -2.71
CA ARG A 75 -12.61 13.77 -2.08
C ARG A 75 -11.89 14.95 -2.71
N VAL A 76 -12.65 15.96 -3.13
CA VAL A 76 -12.10 17.30 -3.34
C VAL A 76 -11.56 17.74 -1.98
N LYS A 77 -10.24 17.83 -1.83
CA LYS A 77 -9.64 18.52 -0.68
C LYS A 77 -9.95 20.00 -0.78
#